data_AF-A0A9D1RM94-F1
#
_entry.id   AF-A0A9D1RM94-F1
#
_cell.length_a   1.000
_cell.length_b   1.000
_cell.length_c   1.000
_cell.angle_alpha   90.00
_cell.angle_beta   90.00
_cell.angle_gamma   90.00
#
_symmetry.space_group_name_H-M   'P 1'
#
loop_
_entity.id
_entity.type
_entity.pdbx_description
1 polymer ?
#
loop_
_entity_poly.entity_id
_entity_poly.type
_entity_poly.pdbx_seq_one_letter_code
_entity_poly.pdbx_strand_id
1 'polypeptide(L)'
;MGRPDGLARSAKDAPDNVRDGVRAWYIVAAVQALTAVLQMVMSFQDPRTVTAQVREQSDSFSMVDGVDEQTMVNGTIISSLLVILIAVSVCTYLTTRVARGGVRSRAFLIVGSIYLALMALLQVFTSPPDSGSTPLVLLIGAGTIISGVIAVVGVWLVTRPDTADWFGLPGKAEVEAYAEKVAKRNEELDKERAEKKAKKEAKKAEQKAEQERRKKGD
;
A
#
# COMPACT_ATOMS: atom_id res chain seq x y z
N MET A 1 -5.18 -12.68 -13.54
CA MET A 1 -3.94 -12.47 -12.75
C MET A 1 -4.15 -13.02 -11.36
N GLY A 2 -3.65 -14.22 -11.10
CA GLY A 2 -4.02 -15.09 -9.99
C GLY A 2 -4.33 -16.49 -10.53
N ARG A 3 -3.91 -17.54 -9.80
CA ARG A 3 -4.07 -18.96 -10.17
C ARG A 3 -5.46 -19.23 -10.77
N PRO A 4 -5.57 -20.02 -11.87
CA PRO A 4 -6.85 -20.31 -12.52
C PRO A 4 -7.87 -20.95 -11.57
N ASP A 5 -7.39 -21.64 -10.52
CA ASP A 5 -8.22 -22.32 -9.51
C ASP A 5 -8.50 -21.48 -8.24
N GLY A 6 -8.02 -20.22 -8.17
CA GLY A 6 -8.15 -19.37 -6.98
C GLY A 6 -6.99 -19.49 -5.98
N LEU A 7 -7.27 -19.33 -4.67
CA LEU A 7 -6.27 -19.45 -3.60
C LEU A 7 -5.83 -20.91 -3.45
N ALA A 8 -4.52 -21.15 -3.25
CA ALA A 8 -3.98 -22.46 -2.95
C ALA A 8 -4.72 -23.12 -1.77
N ARG A 9 -4.99 -24.42 -1.91
CA ARG A 9 -5.70 -25.24 -0.92
C ARG A 9 -4.94 -25.33 0.41
N SER A 10 -3.61 -25.19 0.37
CA SER A 10 -2.73 -25.15 1.54
C SER A 10 -1.53 -24.24 1.30
N ALA A 11 -1.11 -23.52 2.35
CA ALA A 11 0.14 -22.75 2.38
C ALA A 11 1.39 -23.63 2.56
N LYS A 12 1.22 -24.94 2.82
CA LYS A 12 2.33 -25.90 2.96
C LYS A 12 3.00 -26.25 1.64
N ASP A 13 2.26 -26.15 0.53
CA ASP A 13 2.78 -26.45 -0.82
C ASP A 13 3.46 -25.23 -1.45
N ALA A 14 3.55 -24.11 -0.73
CA ALA A 14 4.20 -22.90 -1.21
C ALA A 14 5.73 -23.08 -1.25
N PRO A 15 6.43 -22.51 -2.25
CA PRO A 15 7.88 -22.51 -2.32
C PRO A 15 8.50 -21.98 -1.01
N ASP A 16 9.65 -22.51 -0.61
CA ASP A 16 10.29 -22.13 0.67
C ASP A 16 10.56 -20.63 0.76
N ASN A 17 10.93 -19.97 -0.34
CA ASN A 17 11.06 -18.51 -0.43
C ASN A 17 9.77 -17.76 -0.04
N VAL A 18 8.60 -18.27 -0.45
CA VAL A 18 7.29 -17.68 -0.10
C VAL A 18 6.96 -17.92 1.37
N ARG A 19 7.28 -19.11 1.89
CA ARG A 19 7.08 -19.45 3.31
C ARG A 19 7.94 -18.57 4.21
N ASP A 20 9.19 -18.33 3.85
CA ASP A 20 10.11 -17.49 4.62
C ASP A 20 9.76 -16.01 4.53
N GLY A 21 9.30 -15.52 3.36
CA GLY A 21 8.77 -14.16 3.25
C GLY A 21 7.50 -13.94 4.07
N VAL A 22 6.60 -14.93 4.10
CA VAL A 22 5.40 -14.93 4.96
C VAL A 22 5.77 -14.93 6.45
N ARG A 23 6.78 -15.73 6.84
CA ARG A 23 7.31 -15.72 8.22
C ARG A 23 7.90 -14.37 8.59
N ALA A 24 8.64 -13.73 7.68
CA ALA A 24 9.17 -12.38 7.89
C ALA A 24 8.05 -11.37 8.20
N TRP A 25 6.93 -11.41 7.46
CA TRP A 25 5.78 -10.55 7.75
C TRP A 25 5.07 -10.87 9.07
N TYR A 26 5.04 -12.13 9.52
CA TYR A 26 4.55 -12.46 10.86
C TYR A 26 5.48 -11.92 11.97
N ILE A 27 6.79 -11.98 11.76
CA ILE A 27 7.77 -11.41 12.70
C ILE A 27 7.56 -9.90 12.79
N VAL A 28 7.41 -9.23 11.65
CA VAL A 28 7.07 -7.79 11.59
C VAL A 28 5.79 -7.49 12.36
N ALA A 29 4.72 -8.26 12.14
CA ALA A 29 3.45 -8.09 12.86
C ALA A 29 3.61 -8.25 14.38
N ALA A 30 4.40 -9.24 14.83
CA ALA A 30 4.69 -9.45 16.24
C ALA A 30 5.50 -8.30 16.85
N VAL A 31 6.53 -7.82 16.14
CA VAL A 31 7.32 -6.66 16.58
C VAL A 31 6.44 -5.42 16.67
N GLN A 32 5.58 -5.16 15.69
CA GLN A 32 4.66 -4.02 15.68
C GLN A 32 3.66 -4.07 16.85
N ALA A 33 3.14 -5.26 17.18
CA ALA A 33 2.28 -5.42 18.35
C ALA A 33 3.02 -5.12 19.65
N LEU A 34 4.26 -5.62 19.79
CA LEU A 34 5.10 -5.35 20.96
C LEU A 34 5.43 -3.86 21.09
N THR A 35 5.82 -3.19 20.00
CA THR A 35 6.11 -1.75 20.01
C THR A 35 4.87 -0.93 20.35
N ALA A 36 3.68 -1.34 19.90
CA ALA A 36 2.42 -0.66 20.24
C ALA A 36 2.11 -0.73 21.74
N VAL A 37 2.36 -1.88 22.38
CA VAL A 37 2.20 -2.04 23.83
C VAL A 37 3.22 -1.18 24.58
N LEU A 38 4.48 -1.16 24.14
CA LEU A 38 5.51 -0.30 24.74
C LEU A 38 5.16 1.18 24.61
N GLN A 39 4.65 1.60 23.44
CA GLN A 39 4.18 2.96 23.20
C GLN A 39 3.04 3.33 24.14
N MET A 40 2.07 2.44 24.34
CA MET A 40 0.96 2.66 25.28
C MET A 40 1.49 2.87 26.72
N VAL A 41 2.40 2.01 27.18
CA VAL A 41 3.00 2.13 28.52
C VAL A 41 3.73 3.47 28.66
N MET A 42 4.49 3.87 27.64
CA MET A 42 5.18 5.16 27.63
C MET A 42 4.19 6.33 27.69
N SER A 43 3.08 6.29 26.94
CA SER A 43 2.06 7.33 26.96
C SER A 43 1.31 7.43 28.30
N PHE A 44 1.20 6.34 29.08
CA PHE A 44 0.66 6.40 30.44
C PHE A 44 1.68 6.95 31.45
N GLN A 45 2.98 6.72 31.24
CA GLN A 45 4.04 7.24 32.12
C GLN A 45 4.28 8.74 31.92
N ASP A 46 4.27 9.21 30.67
CA ASP A 46 4.35 10.62 30.33
C ASP A 46 3.25 11.00 29.32
N PRO A 47 2.08 11.43 29.80
CA PRO A 47 0.96 11.79 28.93
C PRO A 47 1.11 13.18 28.29
N ARG A 48 2.16 13.96 28.58
CA ARG A 48 2.27 15.37 28.14
C ARG A 48 2.09 15.55 26.63
N THR A 49 2.65 14.63 25.86
CA THR A 49 2.55 14.63 24.39
C THR A 49 1.12 14.37 23.92
N VAL A 50 0.42 13.44 24.57
CA VAL A 50 -0.97 13.10 24.26
C VAL A 50 -1.91 14.20 24.73
N THR A 51 -1.67 14.79 25.90
CA THR A 51 -2.39 15.96 26.40
C THR A 51 -2.30 17.12 25.44
N ALA A 52 -1.11 17.43 24.91
CA ALA A 52 -0.95 18.46 23.89
C ALA A 52 -1.76 18.16 22.61
N GLN A 53 -1.75 16.91 22.14
CA GLN A 53 -2.54 16.49 20.97
C GLN A 53 -4.05 16.61 21.22
N VAL A 54 -4.54 16.22 22.41
CA VAL A 54 -5.95 16.32 22.78
C VAL A 54 -6.39 17.77 22.84
N ARG A 55 -5.56 18.67 23.40
CA ARG A 55 -5.83 20.11 23.43
C ARG A 55 -5.93 20.72 22.05
N GLU A 56 -5.00 20.38 21.16
CA GLU A 56 -5.04 20.83 19.77
C GLU A 56 -6.30 20.34 19.02
N GLN A 57 -6.70 19.10 19.27
CA GLN A 57 -7.94 18.54 18.72
C GLN A 57 -9.19 19.20 19.29
N SER A 58 -9.20 19.58 20.58
CA SER A 58 -10.32 20.28 21.21
C SER A 58 -10.45 21.74 20.81
N ASP A 59 -9.35 22.41 20.46
CA ASP A 59 -9.41 23.74 19.86
C ASP A 59 -10.04 23.70 18.47
N SER A 60 -9.94 22.55 17.80
CA SER A 60 -10.50 22.28 16.46
C SER A 60 -11.95 21.79 16.49
N PHE A 61 -12.37 21.13 17.57
CA PHE A 61 -13.71 20.56 17.77
C PHE A 61 -14.23 20.87 19.18
N SER A 62 -15.38 21.53 19.30
CA SER A 62 -16.01 21.81 20.60
C SER A 62 -16.10 20.53 21.44
N MET A 63 -15.45 20.52 22.60
CA MET A 63 -15.50 19.37 23.52
C MET A 63 -16.96 19.04 23.85
N VAL A 64 -17.27 17.75 23.95
CA VAL A 64 -18.56 17.28 24.43
C VAL A 64 -18.71 17.72 25.89
N ASP A 65 -19.81 18.41 26.19
CA ASP A 65 -20.10 18.92 27.53
C ASP A 65 -20.06 17.78 28.56
N GLY A 66 -19.27 17.96 29.62
CA GLY A 66 -19.14 17.01 30.74
C GLY A 66 -18.06 15.94 30.60
N VAL A 67 -17.23 15.96 29.56
CA VAL A 67 -16.06 15.05 29.45
C VAL A 67 -14.80 15.75 29.97
N ASP A 68 -14.17 15.16 30.98
CA ASP A 68 -12.89 15.66 31.53
C ASP A 68 -11.72 15.41 30.56
N GLU A 69 -10.74 16.32 30.55
CA GLU A 69 -9.56 16.27 29.69
C GLU A 69 -8.80 14.95 29.85
N GLN A 70 -8.70 14.46 31.09
CA GLN A 70 -8.00 13.21 31.40
C GLN A 70 -8.72 11.98 30.82
N THR A 71 -10.05 12.04 30.71
CA THR A 71 -10.83 10.98 30.06
C THR A 71 -10.57 10.94 28.56
N MET A 72 -10.45 12.10 27.92
CA MET A 72 -10.08 12.20 26.49
C MET A 72 -8.66 11.71 26.22
N VAL A 73 -7.70 12.06 27.08
CA VAL A 73 -6.31 11.59 26.98
C VAL A 73 -6.24 10.07 27.10
N ASN A 74 -6.87 9.48 28.11
CA ASN A 74 -6.91 8.02 28.27
C ASN A 74 -7.61 7.34 27.09
N GLY A 75 -8.72 7.92 26.60
CA GLY A 75 -9.42 7.45 25.42
C GLY A 75 -8.55 7.48 24.16
N THR A 76 -7.72 8.51 24.00
CA THR A 76 -6.79 8.66 22.87
C THR A 76 -5.66 7.62 22.92
N ILE A 77 -5.11 7.36 24.11
CA ILE A 77 -4.08 6.31 24.29
C ILE A 77 -4.64 4.93 23.92
N ILE A 78 -5.83 4.61 24.42
CA ILE A 78 -6.48 3.31 24.16
C ILE A 78 -6.88 3.18 22.69
N SER A 79 -7.45 4.23 22.10
CA SER A 79 -7.87 4.21 20.70
C SER A 79 -6.68 4.06 19.75
N SER A 80 -5.56 4.74 20.05
CA SER A 80 -4.31 4.60 19.31
C SER A 80 -3.80 3.15 19.30
N LEU A 81 -3.79 2.48 20.47
CA LEU A 81 -3.45 1.06 20.56
C LEU A 81 -4.40 0.20 19.71
N LEU A 82 -5.72 0.41 19.85
CA LEU A 82 -6.72 -0.38 19.13
C LEU A 82 -6.56 -0.25 17.61
N VAL A 83 -6.30 0.95 17.10
CA VAL A 83 -6.05 1.18 15.67
C VAL A 83 -4.83 0.39 15.21
N ILE A 84 -3.73 0.41 15.97
CA ILE A 84 -2.53 -0.36 15.62
C ILE A 84 -2.80 -1.86 15.67
N LEU A 85 -3.53 -2.36 16.67
CA LEU A 85 -3.89 -3.78 16.77
C LEU A 85 -4.80 -4.24 15.62
N ILE A 86 -5.73 -3.38 15.19
CA ILE A 86 -6.56 -3.63 13.99
C ILE A 86 -5.66 -3.71 12.76
N ALA A 87 -4.72 -2.78 12.58
CA ALA A 87 -3.78 -2.79 11.47
C ALA A 87 -2.91 -4.07 11.47
N VAL A 88 -2.38 -4.48 12.63
CA VAL A 88 -1.63 -5.74 12.79
C VAL A 88 -2.50 -6.95 12.43
N SER A 89 -3.76 -6.96 12.85
CA SER A 89 -4.71 -8.05 12.55
C SER A 89 -4.99 -8.14 11.05
N VAL A 90 -5.21 -7.00 10.39
CA VAL A 90 -5.39 -6.92 8.93
C VAL A 90 -4.13 -7.39 8.21
N CYS A 91 -2.95 -6.96 8.63
CA CYS A 91 -1.67 -7.42 8.06
C CYS A 91 -1.50 -8.93 8.20
N THR A 92 -1.80 -9.49 9.38
CA THR A 92 -1.75 -10.93 9.66
C THR A 92 -2.71 -11.69 8.76
N TYR A 93 -3.95 -11.20 8.62
CA TYR A 93 -4.94 -11.77 7.72
C TYR A 93 -4.48 -11.74 6.25
N LEU A 94 -3.94 -10.60 5.78
CA LEU A 94 -3.43 -10.49 4.41
C LEU A 94 -2.24 -11.41 4.17
N THR A 95 -1.35 -11.58 5.16
CA THR A 95 -0.23 -12.52 5.12
C THR A 95 -0.70 -13.97 4.95
N THR A 96 -1.75 -14.41 5.66
CA THR A 96 -2.34 -15.75 5.44
C THR A 96 -2.85 -15.93 4.02
N ARG A 97 -3.37 -14.86 3.40
CA ARG A 97 -3.90 -14.88 2.03
C ARG A 97 -2.79 -14.88 0.99
N VAL A 98 -1.66 -14.21 1.24
CA VAL A 98 -0.48 -14.28 0.37
C VAL A 98 0.17 -15.65 0.43
N ALA A 99 0.22 -16.28 1.61
CA ALA A 99 0.67 -17.66 1.74
C ALA A 99 -0.13 -18.64 0.86
N ARG A 100 -1.38 -18.27 0.54
CA ARG A 100 -2.27 -19.02 -0.36
C ARG A 100 -2.29 -18.48 -1.80
N GLY A 101 -1.36 -17.61 -2.20
CA GLY A 101 -1.22 -17.13 -3.59
C GLY A 101 -2.06 -15.90 -3.95
N GLY A 102 -2.57 -15.14 -2.98
CA GLY A 102 -3.37 -13.94 -3.23
C GLY A 102 -2.59 -12.75 -3.80
N VAL A 103 -2.75 -12.46 -5.11
CA VAL A 103 -2.03 -11.38 -5.82
C VAL A 103 -2.32 -9.98 -5.26
N ARG A 104 -3.59 -9.66 -4.93
CA ARG A 104 -3.97 -8.34 -4.36
C ARG A 104 -3.38 -8.12 -2.97
N SER A 105 -3.28 -9.18 -2.17
CA SER A 105 -2.71 -9.10 -0.82
C SER A 105 -1.20 -8.94 -0.87
N ARG A 106 -0.53 -9.52 -1.88
CA ARG A 106 0.90 -9.32 -2.11
C ARG A 106 1.21 -7.86 -2.44
N ALA A 107 0.46 -7.24 -3.35
CA ALA A 107 0.64 -5.83 -3.69
C ALA A 107 0.47 -4.92 -2.46
N PHE A 108 -0.55 -5.18 -1.63
CA PHE A 108 -0.75 -4.42 -0.40
C PHE A 108 0.40 -4.59 0.60
N LEU A 109 0.88 -5.82 0.83
CA LEU A 109 2.01 -6.07 1.73
C LEU A 109 3.32 -5.48 1.20
N ILE A 110 3.54 -5.43 -0.11
CA ILE A 110 4.69 -4.74 -0.71
C ILE A 110 4.62 -3.23 -0.42
N VAL A 111 3.48 -2.59 -0.68
CA VAL A 111 3.29 -1.16 -0.37
C VAL A 111 3.45 -0.88 1.12
N GLY A 112 2.85 -1.73 1.97
CA GLY A 112 2.99 -1.63 3.42
C GLY A 112 4.43 -1.80 3.89
N SER A 113 5.20 -2.70 3.28
CA SER A 113 6.61 -2.89 3.60
C SER A 113 7.47 -1.70 3.19
N ILE A 114 7.16 -1.06 2.05
CA ILE A 114 7.83 0.18 1.62
C ILE A 114 7.53 1.30 2.61
N TYR A 115 6.27 1.44 3.04
CA TYR A 115 5.90 2.40 4.08
C TYR A 115 6.65 2.18 5.39
N LEU A 116 6.73 0.92 5.86
CA LEU A 116 7.49 0.58 7.07
C LEU A 116 8.99 0.86 6.92
N ALA A 117 9.57 0.61 5.74
CA ALA A 117 10.96 0.93 5.46
C ALA A 117 11.22 2.44 5.47
N LEU A 118 10.31 3.24 4.90
CA LEU A 118 10.39 4.71 4.96
C LEU A 118 10.26 5.20 6.40
N MET A 119 9.31 4.67 7.17
CA MET A 119 9.14 5.01 8.58
C MET A 119 10.37 4.66 9.41
N ALA A 120 10.95 3.49 9.22
CA ALA A 120 12.21 3.10 9.84
C ALA A 120 13.35 4.08 9.50
N LEU A 121 13.44 4.51 8.24
CA LEU A 121 14.47 5.45 7.79
C LEU A 121 14.26 6.85 8.38
N LEU A 122 13.02 7.35 8.42
CA LEU A 122 12.69 8.63 9.06
C LEU A 122 12.97 8.60 10.57
N GLN A 123 12.73 7.46 11.22
CA GLN A 123 12.99 7.28 12.65
C GLN A 123 14.48 7.42 12.98
N VAL A 124 15.38 7.00 12.09
CA VAL A 124 16.84 7.15 12.27
C VAL A 124 17.26 8.63 12.31
N PHE A 125 16.53 9.50 11.60
CA PHE A 125 16.83 10.93 11.54
C PHE A 125 16.01 11.78 12.51
N THR A 126 15.13 11.17 13.30
CA THR A 126 14.32 11.89 14.29
C THR A 126 15.14 12.11 15.56
N SER A 127 15.21 13.36 16.02
CA SER A 127 15.84 13.69 17.30
C SER A 127 15.12 12.98 18.44
N PRO A 128 15.83 12.45 19.44
CA PRO A 128 15.20 11.85 20.62
C PRO A 128 14.26 12.88 21.28
N PRO A 129 13.03 12.49 21.68
CA PRO A 129 12.17 13.38 22.44
C PRO A 129 12.84 13.76 23.77
N ASP A 130 12.82 15.04 24.10
CA ASP A 130 13.42 15.60 25.33
C ASP A 130 12.75 15.10 26.64
N SER A 131 11.62 14.38 26.54
CA SER A 131 10.78 14.02 27.69
C SER A 131 10.32 12.55 27.68
N GLY A 132 11.24 11.59 27.67
CA GLY A 132 10.88 10.17 27.76
C GLY A 132 11.93 9.36 28.51
N SER A 133 11.51 8.26 29.14
CA SER A 133 12.42 7.25 29.66
C SER A 133 13.27 6.71 28.51
N THR A 134 14.51 7.19 28.42
CA THR A 134 15.48 6.93 27.35
C THR A 134 15.51 5.46 26.87
N PRO A 135 15.46 4.43 27.75
CA PRO A 135 15.47 3.04 27.29
C PRO A 135 14.21 2.59 26.52
N LEU A 136 13.01 3.04 26.89
CA LEU A 136 11.77 2.62 26.20
C LEU A 136 11.68 3.24 24.80
N VAL A 137 12.06 4.51 24.68
CA VAL A 137 12.14 5.22 23.40
C VAL A 137 13.10 4.52 22.45
N LEU A 138 14.28 4.12 22.95
CA LEU A 138 15.27 3.38 22.16
C LEU A 138 14.75 2.00 21.72
N LEU A 139 14.03 1.29 22.58
CA LEU A 139 13.44 -0.02 22.24
C LEU A 139 12.35 0.10 21.16
N ILE A 140 11.49 1.12 21.26
CA ILE A 140 10.47 1.39 20.25
C ILE A 140 11.12 1.75 18.91
N GLY A 141 12.11 2.66 18.92
CA GLY A 141 12.87 3.03 17.72
C GLY A 141 13.59 1.84 17.08
N ALA A 142 14.28 1.02 17.88
CA ALA A 142 14.95 -0.19 17.41
C ALA A 142 13.95 -1.20 16.82
N GLY A 143 12.79 -1.38 17.46
CA GLY A 143 11.71 -2.23 16.96
C GLY A 143 11.21 -1.79 15.58
N THR A 144 10.99 -0.48 15.40
CA THR A 144 10.59 0.09 14.10
C THR A 144 11.63 -0.14 13.02
N ILE A 145 12.92 0.05 13.33
CA ILE A 145 14.03 -0.16 12.38
C ILE A 145 14.13 -1.65 11.98
N ILE A 146 14.13 -2.55 12.96
CA ILE A 146 14.18 -4.00 12.73
C ILE A 146 12.97 -4.43 11.88
N SER A 147 11.78 -3.93 12.22
CA SER A 147 10.55 -4.18 11.46
C SER A 147 10.67 -3.70 10.01
N GLY A 148 11.23 -2.52 9.77
CA GLY A 148 11.43 -1.99 8.41
C GLY A 148 12.36 -2.88 7.58
N VAL A 149 13.50 -3.29 8.13
CA VAL A 149 14.46 -4.16 7.43
C VAL A 149 13.86 -5.53 7.12
N ILE A 150 13.21 -6.17 8.10
CA ILE A 150 12.60 -7.49 7.90
C ILE A 150 11.46 -7.42 6.88
N ALA A 151 10.69 -6.34 6.83
CA ALA A 151 9.64 -6.15 5.84
C ALA A 151 10.20 -6.10 4.41
N VAL A 152 11.35 -5.43 4.19
CA VAL A 152 12.03 -5.38 2.89
C VAL A 152 12.56 -6.76 2.49
N VAL A 153 13.14 -7.51 3.44
CA VAL A 153 13.58 -8.90 3.20
C VAL A 153 12.39 -9.79 2.81
N GLY A 154 11.25 -9.65 3.50
CA GLY A 154 10.02 -10.37 3.17
C GLY A 154 9.51 -10.07 1.76
N VAL A 155 9.55 -8.81 1.33
CA VAL A 155 9.23 -8.42 -0.05
C VAL A 155 10.20 -9.06 -1.03
N TRP A 156 11.50 -8.96 -0.78
CA TRP A 156 12.52 -9.47 -1.69
C TRP A 156 12.41 -10.99 -1.92
N LEU A 157 12.10 -11.76 -0.88
CA LEU A 157 11.89 -13.20 -0.99
C LEU A 157 10.63 -13.56 -1.80
N VAL A 158 9.56 -12.76 -1.68
CA VAL A 158 8.28 -12.97 -2.36
C VAL A 158 8.27 -12.41 -3.80
N THR A 159 9.23 -11.55 -4.16
CA THR A 159 9.34 -10.98 -5.52
C THR A 159 10.30 -11.75 -6.43
N ARG A 160 11.03 -12.74 -5.91
CA ARG A 160 11.95 -13.57 -6.70
C ARG A 160 11.24 -14.25 -7.88
N PRO A 161 11.89 -14.35 -9.06
CA PRO A 161 11.31 -14.94 -10.26
C PRO A 161 10.91 -16.41 -10.05
N ASP A 162 11.61 -17.16 -9.19
CA ASP A 162 11.24 -18.53 -8.79
C ASP A 162 9.85 -18.65 -8.14
N THR A 163 9.31 -17.56 -7.61
CA THR A 163 7.99 -17.55 -6.98
C THR A 163 6.89 -17.07 -7.93
N ALA A 164 7.24 -16.64 -9.15
CA ALA A 164 6.29 -16.09 -10.12
C ALA A 164 5.21 -17.09 -10.53
N ASP A 165 5.60 -18.36 -10.73
CA ASP A 165 4.69 -19.45 -11.09
C ASP A 165 3.67 -19.74 -9.98
N TRP A 166 4.10 -19.62 -8.71
CA TRP A 166 3.21 -19.83 -7.56
C TRP A 166 2.08 -18.79 -7.49
N PHE A 167 2.37 -17.56 -7.87
CA PHE A 167 1.39 -16.47 -7.88
C PHE A 167 0.55 -16.41 -9.17
N GLY A 168 0.80 -17.28 -10.14
CA GLY A 168 0.14 -17.26 -11.44
C GLY A 168 0.38 -15.94 -12.17
N LEU A 169 1.58 -15.37 -12.03
CA LEU A 169 2.03 -14.26 -12.85
C LEU A 169 2.29 -14.81 -14.26
N PRO A 170 1.78 -14.17 -15.33
CA PRO A 170 2.04 -14.60 -16.69
C PRO A 170 3.55 -14.61 -16.89
N GLY A 171 4.05 -15.70 -17.46
CA GLY A 171 5.46 -15.81 -17.82
C GLY A 171 5.88 -14.64 -18.70
N LYS A 172 7.16 -14.28 -18.71
CA LYS A 172 7.67 -13.15 -19.50
C LYS A 172 7.19 -13.19 -20.96
N ALA A 173 7.11 -14.38 -21.55
CA ALA A 173 6.59 -14.60 -22.90
C ALA A 173 5.10 -14.25 -23.09
N GLU A 174 4.25 -14.48 -22.08
CA GLU A 174 2.83 -14.09 -22.15
C GLU A 174 2.66 -12.58 -21.97
N VAL A 175 3.49 -11.96 -21.11
CA VAL A 175 3.51 -10.50 -20.94
C VAL A 175 3.95 -9.81 -22.23
N GLU A 176 4.99 -10.33 -22.88
CA GLU A 176 5.46 -9.85 -24.18
C GLU A 176 4.39 -10.03 -25.27
N ALA A 177 3.74 -11.19 -25.33
CA ALA A 177 2.64 -11.43 -26.27
C ALA A 177 1.43 -10.51 -26.03
N TYR A 178 1.11 -10.18 -24.77
CA TYR A 178 0.09 -9.19 -24.45
C TYR A 178 0.53 -7.77 -24.82
N ALA A 179 1.79 -7.41 -24.56
CA ALA A 179 2.35 -6.12 -24.95
C ALA A 179 2.33 -5.93 -26.48
N GLU A 180 2.69 -6.96 -27.24
CA GLU A 180 2.59 -6.96 -28.71
C GLU A 180 1.14 -6.84 -29.20
N LYS A 181 0.18 -7.53 -28.56
CA LYS A 181 -1.24 -7.40 -28.90
C LYS A 181 -1.78 -5.99 -28.62
N VAL A 182 -1.38 -5.38 -27.50
CA VAL A 182 -1.76 -4.00 -27.16
C VAL A 182 -1.12 -3.00 -28.12
N ALA A 183 0.16 -3.19 -28.47
CA ALA A 183 0.85 -2.36 -29.45
C ALA A 183 0.15 -2.41 -30.82
N LYS A 184 -0.15 -3.63 -31.32
CA LYS A 184 -0.90 -3.81 -32.57
C LYS A 184 -2.28 -3.16 -32.52
N ARG A 185 -3.01 -3.28 -31.41
CA ARG A 185 -4.34 -2.68 -31.28
C ARG A 185 -4.28 -1.14 -31.21
N ASN A 186 -3.24 -0.57 -30.63
CA ASN A 186 -3.00 0.87 -30.65
C ASN A 186 -2.68 1.37 -32.06
N GLU A 187 -1.83 0.65 -32.81
CA GLU A 187 -1.55 0.98 -34.22
C GLU A 187 -2.81 0.90 -35.10
N GLU A 188 -3.66 -0.10 -34.89
CA GLU A 188 -4.95 -0.21 -35.57
C GLU A 188 -5.89 0.96 -35.23
N LEU A 189 -5.94 1.37 -33.95
CA LEU A 189 -6.74 2.53 -33.53
C LEU A 189 -6.22 3.84 -34.13
N ASP A 190 -4.91 4.01 -34.26
CA ASP A 190 -4.32 5.22 -34.84
C ASP A 190 -4.54 5.28 -36.35
N LYS A 191 -4.46 4.13 -37.06
CA LYS A 191 -4.87 4.04 -38.47
C LYS A 191 -6.35 4.36 -38.65
N GLU A 192 -7.22 3.81 -37.82
CA GLU A 192 -8.66 4.07 -37.88
C GLU A 192 -8.97 5.56 -37.60
N ARG A 193 -8.23 6.19 -36.68
CA ARG A 193 -8.34 7.63 -36.39
C ARG A 193 -7.84 8.48 -37.57
N ALA A 194 -6.74 8.09 -38.21
CA ALA A 194 -6.22 8.78 -39.39
C ALA A 194 -7.20 8.70 -40.56
N GLU A 195 -7.77 7.52 -40.84
CA GLU A 195 -8.78 7.34 -41.88
C GLU A 195 -10.07 8.12 -41.58
N LYS A 196 -10.53 8.13 -40.32
CA LYS A 196 -11.68 8.95 -39.91
C LYS A 196 -11.42 10.45 -40.08
N LYS A 197 -10.20 10.92 -39.79
CA LYS A 197 -9.80 12.31 -40.02
C LYS A 197 -9.78 12.64 -41.52
N ALA A 198 -9.13 11.79 -42.33
CA ALA A 198 -9.07 11.96 -43.78
C ALA A 198 -10.47 11.94 -44.43
N LYS A 199 -11.36 11.03 -44.02
CA LYS A 199 -12.76 11.00 -44.50
C LYS A 199 -13.55 12.24 -44.09
N LYS A 200 -13.32 12.77 -42.87
CA LYS A 200 -13.97 14.02 -42.42
C LYS A 200 -13.45 15.23 -43.20
N GLU A 201 -12.16 15.29 -43.48
CA GLU A 201 -11.54 16.36 -44.27
C GLU A 201 -11.99 16.31 -45.73
N ALA A 202 -12.02 15.12 -46.34
CA ALA A 202 -12.55 14.92 -47.69
C ALA A 202 -14.02 15.34 -47.80
N LYS A 203 -14.88 14.91 -46.85
CA LYS A 203 -16.28 15.35 -46.83
C LYS A 203 -16.44 16.86 -46.66
N LYS A 204 -15.61 17.49 -45.83
CA LYS A 204 -15.62 18.95 -45.66
C LYS A 204 -15.17 19.66 -46.94
N ALA A 205 -14.15 19.16 -47.63
CA ALA A 205 -13.65 19.73 -48.89
C ALA A 205 -14.70 19.60 -50.01
N GLU A 206 -15.38 18.46 -50.09
CA GLU A 206 -16.45 18.20 -51.07
C GLU A 206 -17.66 19.11 -50.83
N GLN A 207 -18.10 19.26 -49.57
CA GLN A 207 -19.17 20.21 -49.20
C GLN A 207 -18.81 21.67 -49.52
N LYS A 208 -17.54 22.05 -49.33
CA LYS A 208 -17.05 23.41 -49.64
C LYS A 208 -17.02 23.66 -51.16
N ALA A 209 -16.55 22.68 -51.93
CA ALA A 209 -16.54 22.74 -53.39
C ALA A 209 -17.95 22.78 -53.99
N GLU A 210 -18.90 22.06 -53.41
CA GLU A 210 -20.31 22.10 -53.84
C GLU A 210 -20.96 23.47 -53.52
N GLN A 211 -20.66 24.06 -52.36
CA GLN A 211 -21.11 25.42 -52.02
C GLN A 211 -20.54 26.49 -52.95
N GLU A 212 -19.27 26.39 -53.34
CA GLU A 212 -18.65 27.32 -54.29
C GLU A 212 -19.19 27.17 -55.72
N ARG A 213 -19.50 25.94 -56.16
CA ARG A 213 -20.17 25.70 -57.45
C ARG A 213 -21.59 26.27 -57.49
N ARG A 214 -22.34 26.17 -56.40
CA ARG A 214 -23.68 26.78 -56.29
C ARG A 214 -23.63 28.31 -56.32
N LYS A 215 -22.58 28.94 -55.78
CA LYS A 215 -22.41 30.41 -55.78
C LYS A 215 -21.95 31.01 -57.13
N LYS A 216 -21.42 30.21 -58.06
CA LYS A 216 -20.98 30.66 -59.39
C LYS A 216 -22.01 30.41 -60.51
N GLY A 217 -23.16 29.79 -60.17
CA GLY A 217 -24.24 29.47 -61.10
C GLY A 217 -25.44 30.42 -61.06
N ASP A 218 -25.40 31.44 -60.20
CA ASP A 218 -26.29 32.63 -60.20
C ASP A 218 -25.50 33.83 -60.72
#